data_AF-A0A382N8G6-F1
#
_entry.id   AF-A0A382N8G6-F1
#
_cell.length_a   1.000
_cell.length_b   1.000
_cell.length_c   1.000
_cell.angle_alpha   90.00
_cell.angle_beta   90.00
_cell.angle_gamma   90.00
#
_symmetry.space_group_name_H-M   'P 1'
#
loop_
_entity.id
_entity.type
_entity.pdbx_description
1 polymer ?
#
loop_
_entity_poly.entity_id
_entity_poly.type
_entity_poly.pdbx_seq_one_letter_code
_entity_poly.pdbx_strand_id
1 'polypeptide(L)'
;MDNIEFYRDSIKLILDIQGSDGSITWEKGKKLDPWDHVEGAMALSVAGEIDAAKKAYEWMQSNQEEVGGWFSEYKSGAPSKRRIETNFAAYICVGIWHFYLITKDKDFLEEYFPVLDRAM
;
A
#
# COMPACT_ATOMS: atom_id res chain seq x y z
N MET A 1 -21.17 14.12 4.69
CA MET A 1 -20.56 14.30 6.01
C MET A 1 -21.55 13.65 6.97
N ASP A 2 -21.37 12.43 7.51
CA ASP A 2 -20.14 11.77 7.96
C ASP A 2 -20.18 10.23 7.78
N ASN A 3 -20.04 9.72 6.54
CA ASN A 3 -19.82 8.27 6.37
C ASN A 3 -18.44 7.84 6.85
N ILE A 4 -17.45 8.75 6.87
CA ILE A 4 -16.10 8.42 7.33
C ILE A 4 -16.05 8.17 8.83
N GLU A 5 -16.94 8.82 9.60
CA GLU A 5 -17.03 8.65 11.05
C GLU A 5 -17.39 7.22 11.44
N PHE A 6 -18.27 6.58 10.65
CA PHE A 6 -18.59 5.16 10.82
C PHE A 6 -17.36 4.24 10.70
N TYR A 7 -16.37 4.64 9.89
CA TYR A 7 -15.14 3.87 9.67
C TYR A 7 -13.98 4.30 10.55
N ARG A 8 -14.16 5.25 11.49
CA ARG A 8 -13.09 5.83 12.31
C ARG A 8 -12.24 4.76 13.01
N ASP A 9 -12.88 3.74 13.59
CA ASP A 9 -12.17 2.67 14.29
C ASP A 9 -11.35 1.78 13.33
N SER A 10 -11.83 1.59 12.10
CA SER A 10 -11.08 0.86 11.07
C SER A 10 -9.87 1.64 10.59
N ILE A 11 -10.01 2.96 10.36
CA ILE A 11 -8.89 3.84 9.99
C ILE A 11 -7.86 3.89 11.11
N LYS A 12 -8.31 4.03 12.36
CA LYS A 12 -7.43 4.00 13.52
C LYS A 12 -6.66 2.68 13.62
N LEU A 13 -7.31 1.54 13.38
CA LEU A 13 -6.64 0.25 13.36
C LEU A 13 -5.52 0.22 12.31
N ILE A 14 -5.79 0.69 11.08
CA ILE A 14 -4.78 0.73 10.02
C ILE A 14 -3.58 1.61 10.42
N LEU A 15 -3.82 2.77 11.03
CA LEU A 15 -2.76 3.64 11.54
C LEU A 15 -1.96 2.98 12.68
N ASP A 16 -2.65 2.31 13.61
CA ASP A 16 -2.02 1.66 14.78
C ASP A 16 -1.15 0.45 14.39
N ILE A 17 -1.45 -0.22 13.28
CA ILE A 17 -0.69 -1.37 12.77
C ILE A 17 0.31 -0.99 11.67
N GLN A 18 0.30 0.24 11.18
CA GLN A 18 1.29 0.72 10.22
C GLN A 18 2.68 0.80 10.88
N GLY A 19 3.65 0.11 10.31
CA GLY A 19 5.04 0.15 10.70
C GLY A 19 5.69 1.49 10.37
N SER A 20 6.80 1.80 11.06
CA SER A 20 7.58 3.02 10.80
C SER A 20 8.18 3.08 9.39
N ASP A 21 8.31 1.91 8.74
CA ASP A 21 8.76 1.76 7.35
C ASP A 21 7.60 1.88 6.33
N GLY A 22 6.37 2.14 6.78
CA GLY A 22 5.18 2.22 5.93
C GLY A 22 4.46 0.89 5.70
N SER A 23 4.99 -0.23 6.20
CA SER A 23 4.32 -1.53 6.11
C SER A 23 2.98 -1.52 6.84
N ILE A 24 1.93 -2.09 6.23
CA ILE A 24 0.60 -2.27 6.83
C ILE A 24 0.33 -3.77 6.88
N THR A 25 0.43 -4.35 8.07
CA THR A 25 0.12 -5.76 8.32
C THR A 25 -1.38 -5.98 8.51
N TRP A 26 -1.86 -7.22 8.42
CA TRP A 26 -3.25 -7.56 8.70
C TRP A 26 -3.70 -7.19 10.11
N GLU A 27 -2.83 -7.48 11.06
CA GLU A 27 -2.97 -7.15 12.47
C GLU A 27 -1.56 -6.96 13.05
N LYS A 28 -1.48 -6.36 14.23
CA LYS A 28 -0.20 -6.13 14.91
C LYS A 28 0.64 -7.42 15.01
N GLY A 29 1.81 -7.40 14.36
CA GLY A 29 2.76 -8.52 14.37
C GLY A 29 2.34 -9.72 13.51
N LYS A 30 1.34 -9.58 12.64
CA LYS A 30 0.94 -10.61 11.67
C LYS A 30 1.61 -10.37 10.32
N LYS A 31 1.17 -11.16 9.33
CA LYS A 31 1.68 -11.04 7.97
C LYS A 31 1.19 -9.76 7.29
N LEU A 32 1.92 -9.40 6.25
CA LEU A 32 1.55 -8.46 5.21
C LEU A 32 1.53 -9.24 3.90
N ASP A 33 0.53 -9.00 3.07
CA ASP A 33 0.64 -9.26 1.63
C ASP A 33 0.39 -7.96 0.86
N PRO A 34 1.04 -7.78 -0.30
CA PRO A 34 0.98 -6.54 -1.08
C PRO A 34 -0.42 -6.08 -1.48
N TRP A 35 -1.38 -7.00 -1.64
CA TRP A 35 -2.75 -6.64 -1.98
C TRP A 35 -3.43 -5.90 -0.83
N ASP A 36 -3.52 -6.54 0.33
CA ASP A 36 -4.18 -5.96 1.51
C ASP A 36 -3.44 -4.70 1.98
N HIS A 37 -2.12 -4.67 1.77
CA HIS A 37 -1.29 -3.48 2.00
C HIS A 37 -1.76 -2.27 1.18
N VAL A 38 -1.96 -2.46 -0.13
CA VAL A 38 -2.46 -1.41 -1.03
C VAL A 38 -3.89 -1.02 -0.66
N GLU A 39 -4.75 -1.96 -0.26
CA GLU A 39 -6.11 -1.62 0.23
C GLU A 39 -6.06 -0.75 1.49
N GLY A 40 -5.13 -1.03 2.41
CA GLY A 40 -4.85 -0.18 3.57
C GLY A 40 -4.45 1.24 3.16
N ALA A 41 -3.54 1.37 2.19
CA ALA A 41 -3.14 2.67 1.65
C ALA A 41 -4.32 3.43 1.00
N MET A 42 -5.19 2.72 0.28
CA MET A 42 -6.40 3.28 -0.31
C MET A 42 -7.39 3.76 0.76
N ALA A 43 -7.60 2.98 1.82
CA ALA A 43 -8.47 3.37 2.94
C ALA A 43 -7.96 4.64 3.65
N LEU A 44 -6.65 4.72 3.92
CA LEU A 44 -6.01 5.92 4.46
C LEU A 44 -6.20 7.14 3.53
N SER A 45 -6.07 6.93 2.22
CA SER A 45 -6.31 7.99 1.22
C SER A 45 -7.74 8.53 1.29
N VAL A 46 -8.75 7.65 1.38
CA VAL A 46 -10.16 8.04 1.52
C VAL A 46 -10.42 8.79 2.82
N ALA A 47 -9.72 8.41 3.90
CA ALA A 47 -9.84 9.06 5.21
C ALA A 47 -9.13 10.42 5.30
N GLY A 48 -8.36 10.80 4.27
CA GLY A 48 -7.55 12.02 4.28
C GLY A 48 -6.20 11.89 5.01
N GLU A 49 -5.82 10.68 5.40
CA GLU A 49 -4.53 10.35 6.02
C GLU A 49 -3.43 10.21 4.94
N ILE A 50 -3.21 11.30 4.20
CA ILE A 50 -2.40 11.30 2.97
C ILE A 50 -0.94 10.92 3.22
N ASP A 51 -0.31 11.42 4.29
CA ASP A 51 1.08 11.09 4.62
C ASP A 51 1.26 9.61 4.98
N ALA A 52 0.28 9.04 5.69
CA ALA A 52 0.28 7.61 6.02
C ALA A 52 0.10 6.75 4.76
N ALA A 53 -0.77 7.17 3.84
CA ALA A 53 -0.93 6.52 2.54
C ALA A 53 0.36 6.59 1.69
N LYS A 54 1.04 7.75 1.63
CA LYS A 54 2.32 7.91 0.92
C LYS A 54 3.39 6.96 1.45
N LYS A 55 3.55 6.86 2.77
CA LYS A 55 4.47 5.89 3.40
C LYS A 55 4.18 4.44 3.01
N ALA A 56 2.92 4.07 2.86
CA ALA A 56 2.57 2.74 2.38
C ALA A 56 3.06 2.54 0.94
N TYR A 57 2.81 3.47 0.03
CA TYR A 57 3.33 3.35 -1.33
C TYR A 57 4.86 3.38 -1.38
N GLU A 58 5.54 4.13 -0.51
CA GLU A 58 7.02 4.11 -0.37
C GLU A 58 7.52 2.72 0.02
N TRP A 59 6.81 2.02 0.92
CA TRP A 59 7.11 0.63 1.26
C TRP A 59 7.01 -0.28 0.04
N MET A 60 5.95 -0.13 -0.77
CA MET A 60 5.78 -0.89 -2.01
C MET A 60 6.94 -0.63 -2.98
N GLN A 61 7.30 0.63 -3.24
CA GLN A 61 8.43 0.96 -4.10
C GLN A 61 9.75 0.37 -3.58
N SER A 62 10.00 0.45 -2.27
CA SER A 62 11.23 -0.02 -1.63
C SER A 62 11.38 -1.54 -1.59
N ASN A 63 10.26 -2.27 -1.69
CA ASN A 63 10.22 -3.73 -1.63
C ASN A 63 9.85 -4.38 -2.99
N GLN A 64 9.88 -3.61 -4.08
CA GLN A 64 9.72 -4.16 -5.43
C GLN A 64 10.95 -4.99 -5.78
N GLU A 65 10.74 -6.25 -6.13
CA GLU A 65 11.80 -7.18 -6.53
C GLU A 65 12.37 -6.79 -7.91
N GLU A 66 13.56 -7.29 -8.23
CA GLU A 66 14.24 -7.00 -9.52
C GLU A 66 13.38 -7.35 -10.74
N VAL A 67 12.58 -8.42 -10.62
CA VAL A 67 11.63 -8.86 -11.65
C VAL A 67 10.33 -8.06 -11.69
N GLY A 68 10.23 -6.97 -10.91
CA GLY A 68 9.12 -6.02 -10.94
C GLY A 68 7.91 -6.35 -10.05
N GLY A 69 7.89 -7.54 -9.46
CA GLY A 69 6.81 -7.98 -8.57
C GLY A 69 7.13 -7.81 -7.08
N TRP A 70 6.24 -8.36 -6.26
CA TRP A 70 6.40 -8.47 -4.81
C TRP A 70 6.18 -9.91 -4.39
N PHE A 71 6.78 -10.29 -3.27
CA PHE A 71 6.54 -11.60 -2.70
C PHE A 71 5.15 -11.72 -2.07
N SER A 72 4.63 -12.94 -2.07
CA SER A 72 3.26 -13.24 -1.66
C SER A 72 2.98 -13.00 -0.18
N GLU A 73 4.02 -12.98 0.67
CA GLU A 73 3.88 -12.81 2.12
C GLU A 73 5.17 -12.28 2.75
N TYR A 74 5.01 -11.29 3.63
CA TYR A 74 6.06 -10.73 4.47
C TYR A 74 5.66 -10.87 5.95
N LYS A 75 6.63 -11.13 6.82
CA LYS A 75 6.49 -11.17 8.29
C LYS A 75 7.70 -10.51 8.92
N SER A 76 7.46 -9.62 9.89
CA SER A 76 8.52 -8.89 10.60
C SER A 76 9.54 -8.23 9.65
N GLY A 77 9.05 -7.63 8.55
CA GLY A 77 9.88 -6.95 7.55
C GLY A 77 10.64 -7.85 6.58
N ALA A 78 10.45 -9.18 6.63
CA ALA A 78 11.14 -10.11 5.75
C ALA A 78 10.16 -10.99 4.95
N PRO A 79 10.49 -11.40 3.71
CA PRO A 79 9.66 -12.32 2.94
C PRO A 79 9.58 -13.69 3.62
N SER A 80 8.36 -14.12 3.99
CA SER A 80 8.10 -15.46 4.52
C SER A 80 7.67 -16.45 3.43
N LYS A 81 7.09 -15.95 2.34
CA LYS A 81 6.77 -16.74 1.13
C LYS A 81 7.16 -15.98 -0.12
N ARG A 82 8.14 -16.53 -0.86
CA ARG A 82 8.76 -15.89 -2.02
C ARG A 82 8.08 -16.16 -3.36
N ARG A 83 6.83 -16.64 -3.36
CA ARG A 83 6.06 -16.72 -4.60
C ARG A 83 5.74 -15.31 -5.06
N ILE A 84 5.94 -15.01 -6.33
CA ILE A 84 5.51 -13.74 -6.92
C ILE A 84 4.14 -13.96 -7.54
N GLU A 85 3.23 -13.05 -7.23
CA GLU A 85 1.83 -13.09 -7.66
C GLU A 85 1.57 -11.99 -8.67
N THR A 86 1.17 -12.38 -9.88
CA THR A 86 0.95 -11.44 -10.98
C THR A 86 -0.19 -10.46 -10.69
N ASN A 87 -1.19 -10.86 -9.90
CA ASN A 87 -2.28 -9.98 -9.52
C ASN A 87 -1.82 -8.83 -8.61
N PHE A 88 -0.77 -8.99 -7.81
CA PHE A 88 -0.26 -7.91 -6.95
C PHE A 88 0.41 -6.81 -7.75
N ALA A 89 1.09 -7.18 -8.83
CA ALA A 89 1.75 -6.26 -9.73
C ALA A 89 0.74 -5.36 -10.49
N ALA A 90 -0.40 -5.92 -10.88
CA ALA A 90 -1.49 -5.11 -11.44
C ALA A 90 -2.20 -4.23 -10.39
N TYR A 91 -2.25 -4.66 -9.13
CA TYR A 91 -3.05 -3.98 -8.11
C TYR A 91 -2.42 -2.70 -7.57
N ILE A 92 -1.09 -2.59 -7.53
CA ILE A 92 -0.43 -1.32 -7.20
C ILE A 92 -0.82 -0.20 -8.18
N CYS A 93 -1.01 -0.52 -9.47
CA CYS A 93 -1.50 0.45 -10.46
C CYS A 93 -2.87 1.01 -10.07
N VAL A 94 -3.76 0.16 -9.54
CA VAL A 94 -5.09 0.56 -9.06
C VAL A 94 -4.97 1.49 -7.86
N GLY A 95 -4.12 1.15 -6.89
CA GLY A 95 -3.87 1.97 -5.70
C GLY A 95 -3.32 3.36 -6.04
N ILE A 96 -2.28 3.42 -6.88
CA ILE A 96 -1.66 4.68 -7.32
C ILE A 96 -2.65 5.55 -8.11
N TRP A 97 -3.43 4.95 -9.02
CA TRP A 97 -4.47 5.68 -9.74
C TRP A 97 -5.57 6.20 -8.81
N HIS A 98 -6.00 5.38 -7.85
CA HIS A 98 -6.97 5.78 -6.84
C HIS A 98 -6.46 6.94 -5.97
N PHE A 99 -5.20 6.89 -5.54
CA PHE A 99 -4.56 7.98 -4.81
C PHE A 99 -4.59 9.28 -5.62
N TYR A 100 -4.18 9.24 -6.89
CA TYR A 100 -4.26 10.40 -7.78
C TYR A 100 -5.70 10.91 -7.95
N LEU A 101 -6.70 10.04 -8.05
CA LEU A 101 -8.07 10.49 -8.18
C LEU A 101 -8.56 11.27 -6.96
N ILE A 102 -8.05 10.97 -5.76
CA ILE A 102 -8.35 11.69 -4.52
C ILE A 102 -7.57 12.99 -4.42
N THR A 103 -6.25 12.94 -4.62
CA THR A 103 -5.35 14.06 -4.32
C THR A 103 -5.12 15.01 -5.50
N LYS A 104 -5.32 14.52 -6.73
CA LYS A 104 -4.91 15.15 -7.99
C LYS A 104 -3.40 15.45 -8.07
N ASP A 105 -2.60 14.77 -7.26
CA ASP A 105 -1.14 14.89 -7.20
C ASP A 105 -0.51 14.18 -8.42
N LYS A 106 -0.15 14.96 -9.45
CA LYS A 106 0.47 14.42 -10.67
C LYS A 106 1.92 14.06 -10.45
N ASP A 107 2.62 14.78 -9.59
CA ASP A 107 4.04 14.53 -9.29
C ASP A 107 4.18 13.14 -8.68
N PHE A 108 3.24 12.74 -7.81
CA PHE A 108 3.16 11.37 -7.29
C PHE A 108 2.96 10.30 -8.39
N LEU A 109 2.15 10.57 -9.43
CA LEU A 109 2.04 9.62 -10.55
C LEU A 109 3.35 9.48 -11.32
N GLU A 110 4.04 10.59 -11.56
CA GLU A 110 5.32 10.60 -12.28
C GLU A 110 6.42 9.90 -11.49
N GLU A 111 6.45 10.10 -10.16
CA GLU A 111 7.37 9.42 -9.24
C GLU A 111 7.19 7.90 -9.25
N TYR A 112 5.93 7.43 -9.32
CA TYR A 112 5.63 6.00 -9.28
C TYR A 112 5.61 5.33 -10.64
N PHE A 113 5.66 6.07 -11.75
CA PHE A 113 5.66 5.51 -13.10
C PHE A 113 6.72 4.40 -13.30
N PRO A 114 7.98 4.54 -12.86
CA PRO A 114 8.98 3.46 -12.98
C PRO A 114 8.64 2.20 -12.18
N VAL A 115 7.89 2.32 -11.08
CA VAL A 115 7.41 1.17 -10.29
C VAL A 115 6.33 0.44 -11.08
N LEU A 116 5.39 1.18 -11.66
CA LEU A 116 4.30 0.62 -12.47
C LEU A 116 4.81 -0.03 -13.75
N ASP A 117 5.76 0.61 -14.44
CA ASP A 117 6.36 0.10 -15.68
C ASP A 117 7.07 -1.24 -15.46
N ARG A 118 7.79 -1.39 -14.34
CA ARG A 118 8.42 -2.67 -13.99
C ARG A 118 7.42 -3.74 -13.57
N ALA A 119 6.26 -3.37 -13.04
CA ALA A 119 5.26 -4.30 -12.56
C ALA A 119 4.44 -4.97 -13.69
N MET A 120 4.59 -4.49 -14.93
CA MET A 120 3.83 -4.93 -16.12
C MET A 120 4.72 -5.72 -17.09
#